data_AF-A0A928VPE7-F1
#
_entry.id   AF-A0A928VPE7-F1
#
_cell.length_a   1.000
_cell.length_b   1.000
_cell.length_c   1.000
_cell.angle_alpha   90.00
_cell.angle_beta   90.00
_cell.angle_gamma   90.00
#
_symmetry.space_group_name_H-M   'P 1'
#
loop_
_entity.id
_entity.type
_entity.pdbx_description
1 polymer ?
#
loop_
_entity_poly.entity_id
_entity_poly.type
_entity_poly.pdbx_seq_one_letter_code
_entity_poly.pdbx_strand_id
1 'polypeptide(L)'
;MAGKDFKDYYTILGVSKSADADDIKRAFRKLARKYHPDVNPGDKTAEAKFKEVSEAYEVLSDTEKRQKYDQFGQYWNQAAGAGAG
;
A
#
# COMPACT_ATOMS: atom_id res chain seq x y z
N MET A 1 -12.17 -17.06 9.50
CA MET A 1 -10.82 -17.38 10.01
C MET A 1 -10.00 -16.10 9.99
N ALA A 2 -9.23 -15.89 11.06
CA ALA A 2 -8.71 -14.63 11.54
C ALA A 2 -7.65 -13.97 10.64
N GLY A 3 -7.60 -12.63 10.68
CA GLY A 3 -6.55 -11.81 10.06
C GLY A 3 -6.89 -10.32 10.04
N LYS A 4 -7.64 -9.84 11.04
CA LYS A 4 -7.97 -8.42 11.23
C LYS A 4 -6.81 -7.84 12.01
N ASP A 5 -5.78 -7.34 11.32
CA ASP A 5 -4.65 -6.48 11.80
C ASP A 5 -3.48 -6.45 10.79
N PHE A 6 -3.55 -7.22 9.69
CA PHE A 6 -2.59 -7.12 8.60
C PHE A 6 -2.98 -6.00 7.62
N LYS A 7 -2.08 -5.06 7.34
CA LYS A 7 -2.22 -4.13 6.22
C LYS A 7 -2.12 -4.92 4.92
N ASP A 8 -3.26 -5.31 4.38
CA ASP A 8 -3.34 -5.93 3.07
C ASP A 8 -3.17 -4.83 2.00
N TYR A 9 -1.97 -4.71 1.43
CA TYR A 9 -1.63 -3.72 0.42
C TYR A 9 -2.47 -3.86 -0.85
N TYR A 10 -2.91 -5.08 -1.16
CA TYR A 10 -3.83 -5.30 -2.27
C TYR A 10 -5.19 -4.69 -1.97
N THR A 11 -5.67 -4.82 -0.73
CA THR A 11 -6.92 -4.19 -0.28
C THR A 11 -6.80 -2.66 -0.21
N ILE A 12 -5.64 -2.12 0.22
CA ILE A 12 -5.38 -0.68 0.25
C ILE A 12 -5.42 -0.08 -1.16
N LEU A 13 -4.80 -0.75 -2.14
CA LEU A 13 -4.86 -0.36 -3.54
C LEU A 13 -6.20 -0.71 -4.21
N GLY A 14 -7.04 -1.53 -3.57
CA GLY A 14 -8.30 -2.00 -4.14
C GLY A 14 -8.11 -2.93 -5.34
N VAL A 15 -7.03 -3.70 -5.36
CA VAL A 15 -6.68 -4.65 -6.42
C VAL A 15 -6.71 -6.09 -5.90
N SER A 16 -6.81 -7.05 -6.82
CA SER A 16 -6.71 -8.47 -6.46
C SER A 16 -5.25 -8.87 -6.17
N LYS A 17 -5.04 -9.91 -5.36
CA LYS A 17 -3.72 -10.53 -5.16
C LYS A 17 -3.12 -11.09 -6.45
N SER A 18 -3.97 -11.35 -7.44
CA SER A 18 -3.60 -11.77 -8.80
C SER A 18 -3.31 -10.61 -9.76
N ALA A 19 -3.45 -9.35 -9.31
CA ALA A 19 -3.18 -8.19 -10.14
C ALA A 19 -1.74 -8.17 -10.63
N ASP A 20 -1.57 -7.77 -11.89
CA ASP A 20 -0.27 -7.53 -12.51
C ASP A 20 0.29 -6.15 -12.10
N ALA A 21 1.56 -5.91 -12.41
CA ALA A 21 2.22 -4.65 -12.09
C ALA A 21 1.50 -3.44 -12.73
N ASP A 22 0.89 -3.63 -13.90
CA ASP A 22 0.13 -2.60 -14.59
C ASP A 22 -1.20 -2.28 -13.90
N ASP A 23 -1.95 -3.26 -13.39
CA ASP A 23 -3.14 -3.02 -12.57
C ASP A 23 -2.78 -2.31 -11.26
N ILE A 24 -1.73 -2.75 -10.58
CA ILE A 24 -1.22 -2.14 -9.34
C ILE A 24 -0.85 -0.67 -9.58
N LYS A 25 -0.12 -0.39 -10.67
CA LYS A 25 0.26 0.98 -11.06
C LYS A 25 -0.95 1.84 -11.45
N ARG A 26 -1.93 1.27 -12.15
CA ARG A 26 -3.17 1.98 -12.52
C ARG A 26 -3.99 2.32 -11.28
N ALA A 27 -4.12 1.40 -10.33
CA ALA A 27 -4.83 1.63 -9.08
C ALA A 27 -4.12 2.70 -8.21
N PHE A 28 -2.80 2.58 -8.05
CA PHE A 28 -1.98 3.57 -7.36
C PHE A 28 -2.19 4.97 -7.95
N ARG A 29 -2.08 5.13 -9.28
CA ARG A 29 -2.26 6.44 -9.93
C ARG A 29 -3.65 7.04 -9.68
N LYS A 30 -4.70 6.22 -9.65
CA LYS A 30 -6.07 6.68 -9.35
C LYS A 30 -6.18 7.16 -7.90
N LEU A 31 -5.67 6.39 -6.96
CA LEU A 31 -5.74 6.71 -5.53
C LEU A 31 -4.80 7.87 -5.14
N ALA A 32 -3.60 7.91 -5.71
CA ALA A 32 -2.63 8.99 -5.52
C ALA A 32 -3.20 10.33 -5.97
N ARG A 33 -3.89 10.38 -7.12
CA ARG A 33 -4.61 11.59 -7.56
C ARG A 33 -5.78 11.93 -6.65
N LYS A 34 -6.54 10.93 -6.18
CA LYS A 34 -7.69 11.12 -5.29
C LYS A 34 -7.28 11.69 -3.93
N TYR A 35 -6.15 11.27 -3.40
CA TYR A 35 -5.63 11.68 -2.09
C TYR A 35 -4.45 12.65 -2.18
N HIS A 36 -4.19 13.22 -3.37
CA HIS A 36 -3.06 14.13 -3.57
C HIS A 36 -3.20 15.38 -2.69
N PRO A 37 -2.12 15.90 -2.08
CA PRO A 37 -2.18 17.12 -1.28
C PRO A 37 -2.65 18.33 -2.08
N ASP A 38 -2.32 18.42 -3.38
CA ASP A 38 -2.78 19.54 -4.23
C ASP A 38 -4.31 19.60 -4.37
N VAL A 39 -5.01 18.45 -4.35
CA VAL A 39 -6.47 18.40 -4.46
C VAL A 39 -7.17 18.21 -3.11
N ASN A 40 -6.42 17.85 -2.06
CA ASN A 40 -6.89 17.73 -0.68
C ASN A 40 -5.98 18.52 0.29
N PRO A 41 -5.83 19.84 0.11
CA PRO A 41 -4.94 20.63 0.94
C PRO A 41 -5.43 20.62 2.40
N GLY A 42 -4.55 20.21 3.32
CA GLY A 42 -4.85 20.19 4.77
C GLY A 42 -5.71 19.01 5.25
N ASP A 43 -6.08 18.06 4.39
CA ASP A 43 -6.81 16.88 4.81
C ASP A 43 -5.86 15.79 5.34
N LYS A 44 -5.79 15.68 6.67
CA LYS A 44 -4.99 14.65 7.36
C LYS A 44 -5.41 13.23 7.02
N THR A 45 -6.69 13.02 6.66
CA THR A 45 -7.20 11.70 6.25
C THR A 45 -6.69 11.34 4.87
N ALA A 46 -6.71 12.29 3.94
CA ALA A 46 -6.13 12.10 2.61
C ALA A 46 -4.62 11.85 2.71
N GLU A 47 -3.90 12.60 3.55
CA GLU A 47 -2.47 12.38 3.78
C GLU A 47 -2.17 10.97 4.32
N ALA A 48 -2.92 10.51 5.32
CA ALA A 48 -2.76 9.16 5.86
C ALA A 48 -3.00 8.09 4.78
N LYS A 49 -4.09 8.21 4.02
CA LYS A 49 -4.39 7.29 2.90
C LYS A 49 -3.35 7.35 1.79
N PHE A 50 -2.83 8.54 1.48
CA PHE A 50 -1.79 8.71 0.47
C PHE A 50 -0.50 7.98 0.88
N LYS A 51 -0.12 8.06 2.16
CA LYS A 51 1.01 7.31 2.71
C LYS A 51 0.78 5.81 2.60
N GLU A 52 -0.39 5.31 3.00
CA GLU A 52 -0.73 3.88 2.89
C GLU A 52 -0.71 3.37 1.45
N VAL A 53 -1.28 4.14 0.52
CA VAL A 53 -1.31 3.81 -0.92
C VAL A 53 0.09 3.83 -1.54
N SER A 54 0.94 4.77 -1.10
CA SER A 54 2.33 4.85 -1.56
C SER A 54 3.17 3.69 -1.04
N GLU A 55 3.04 3.35 0.24
CA GLU A 55 3.68 2.18 0.85
C GLU A 55 3.25 0.89 0.13
N ALA A 56 1.94 0.73 -0.10
CA ALA A 56 1.40 -0.42 -0.82
C ALA A 56 1.97 -0.54 -2.25
N TYR A 57 2.06 0.57 -2.97
CA TYR A 57 2.63 0.57 -4.32
C TYR A 57 4.13 0.26 -4.30
N GLU A 58 4.90 0.81 -3.37
CA GLU A 58 6.34 0.55 -3.29
C GLU A 58 6.65 -0.94 -3.09
N VAL A 59 5.82 -1.63 -2.30
CA VAL A 59 5.98 -3.06 -2.03
C VAL A 59 5.46 -3.92 -3.17
N LEU A 60 4.27 -3.61 -3.71
CA LEU A 60 3.62 -4.46 -4.71
C LEU A 60 4.11 -4.22 -6.15
N SER A 61 4.67 -3.05 -6.44
CA SER A 61 5.20 -2.74 -7.78
C SER A 61 6.56 -3.39 -8.06
N ASP A 62 7.31 -3.71 -7.02
CA ASP A 62 8.59 -4.40 -7.10
C ASP A 62 8.38 -5.90 -6.89
N THR A 63 8.78 -6.70 -7.87
CA THR A 63 8.60 -8.15 -7.84
C THR A 63 9.31 -8.81 -6.64
N GLU A 64 10.50 -8.36 -6.27
CA GLU A 64 11.23 -8.92 -5.13
C GLU A 64 10.58 -8.51 -3.80
N LYS A 65 10.18 -7.25 -3.66
CA LYS A 65 9.46 -6.79 -2.46
C LYS A 65 8.10 -7.44 -2.33
N ARG A 66 7.38 -7.63 -3.44
CA ARG A 66 6.10 -8.34 -3.48
C ARG A 66 6.27 -9.79 -3.07
N GLN A 67 7.27 -10.49 -3.60
CA GLN A 67 7.56 -11.86 -3.19
C GLN A 67 7.89 -11.95 -1.70
N LYS A 68 8.71 -11.03 -1.18
CA LYS A 68 9.00 -10.95 0.26
C LYS A 68 7.74 -10.63 1.05
N TYR A 69 6.90 -9.70 0.62
CA TYR A 69 5.64 -9.36 1.26
C TYR A 69 4.67 -10.54 1.29
N ASP A 70 4.55 -11.28 0.18
CA ASP A 70 3.71 -12.47 0.08
C ASP A 70 4.28 -13.62 0.96
N GLN A 71 5.60 -13.71 1.11
CA GLN A 71 6.29 -14.72 1.93
C GLN A 71 6.29 -14.39 3.43
N PHE A 72 6.52 -13.13 3.80
CA PHE A 72 6.61 -12.66 5.18
C PHE A 72 5.25 -12.22 5.73
N GLY A 73 4.30 -11.86 4.88
CA GLY A 73 2.93 -11.47 5.24
C GLY A 73 2.92 -10.59 6.48
N GLN A 74 2.35 -11.12 7.57
CA GLN A 74 2.19 -10.44 8.87
C GLN A 74 3.48 -9.88 9.48
N TYR A 75 4.66 -10.43 9.15
CA TYR A 75 5.95 -9.95 9.65
C TYR A 75 6.48 -8.72 8.88
N TRP A 76 5.96 -8.43 7.69
CA TRP A 76 6.36 -7.24 6.92
C TRP A 76 6.07 -5.93 7.67
N ASN A 77 4.92 -5.89 8.37
CA ASN A 77 4.50 -4.72 9.13
C ASN A 77 5.37 -4.47 10.38
N GLN A 78 6.07 -5.50 10.86
CA GLN A 78 6.99 -5.39 12.01
C GLN A 78 8.34 -4.77 11.60
N ALA A 79 8.73 -4.88 10.33
CA ALA A 79 9.91 -4.23 9.78
C ALA A 79 9.65 -2.75 9.41
N ALA A 80 8.47 -2.42 8.88
CA ALA A 80 8.11 -1.05 8.52
C ALA A 80 7.84 -0.13 9.74
N GLY A 81 7.46 -0.71 10.89
CA GLY A 81 7.26 0.03 12.14
C GLY A 81 8.53 0.33 12.95
N ALA A 82 9.69 -0.22 12.56
CA ALA A 82 10.95 -0.10 13.31
C ALA A 82 11.98 0.84 12.66
N GLY A 83 11.58 1.61 11.63
CA GLY A 83 12.47 2.49 10.86
C GLY A 83 12.29 4.00 11.10
N ALA A 84 11.52 4.40 12.12
CA ALA A 84 11.42 5.79 12.57
C ALA A 84 11.95 5.90 14.00
N GLY A 85 13.28 5.84 14.12
CA GLY A 85 14.03 6.12 15.34
C GLY A 85 15.17 7.08 15.00
#